data_AF-A0A0K2RLF8-F1
#
_entry.id   AF-A0A0K2RLF8-F1
#
_cell.length_a   1.000
_cell.length_b   1.000
_cell.length_c   1.000
_cell.angle_alpha   90.00
_cell.angle_beta   90.00
_cell.angle_gamma   90.00
#
_symmetry.space_group_name_H-M   'P 1'
#
loop_
_entity.id
_entity.type
_entity.pdbx_description
1 polymer ?
#
loop_
_entity_poly.entity_id
_entity_poly.type
_entity_poly.pdbx_seq_one_letter_code
_entity_poly.pdbx_strand_id
1 'polypeptide(L)'
;MATPLNLSVADSALLTKSLPLGLLRTAVQSEAAHDGITPELLAELRMLARTPGLLVACNYGGTLCAAEGVSTETLPLGSAAVALRALAALPNTHTAVISGRSLRDLAAVSRLPAEVHLVGSHGAEFDMTYAYSISMATEAVLQQAATALNESIGFEKGISIERKPVAVAIHTRPATPAVVARVTREAHQIAREVGLFFIVDGSVLDLSIVEPSKDAALEHLRTQLGASAALFAGDADSDELAIATLRGPDLGLHVGDGETKARHRLPDPQSFAKVLAILFELRRAWLFGEDAVGLERHSMIGNGTSTALLTPEAKICWMSHPLPDSGSLFAHILGGDPAGHFSVEPVKASKVLGQRYVDNTMIVETRWADVTVTDYLEPAPDGITSLVRVLSGTGSARIVFAPRPDYANAPFNMEIRGEELHVVGTSDPIILFAPGVSFTVTSDGKHGTATAEVSLAYGPIVMNLRCGDTEPTTPDPAGELARRAAVAHQSRQWVRGLELPDMKPSLVRRSALVLKALVHEPTGPSSRLQPRRCRKGSAAPATGTTATAGSATAP
;
A
#
# COMPACT_ATOMS: atom_id res chain seq x y z
N MET A 1 -1.21 -18.62 -11.80
CA MET A 1 -0.15 -18.29 -12.77
C MET A 1 -0.55 -16.97 -13.42
N ALA A 2 0.26 -15.93 -13.31
CA ALA A 2 -0.05 -14.64 -13.91
C ALA A 2 0.01 -14.75 -15.44
N THR A 3 -1.07 -14.40 -16.12
CA THR A 3 -1.17 -14.36 -17.58
C THR A 3 -0.33 -13.19 -18.11
N PRO A 4 0.35 -13.32 -19.27
CA PRO A 4 1.23 -12.28 -19.83
C PRO A 4 0.55 -10.92 -20.12
N LEU A 5 -0.78 -10.85 -20.10
CA LEU A 5 -1.56 -9.60 -20.17
C LEU A 5 -1.42 -8.71 -18.91
N ASN A 6 -1.12 -9.29 -17.74
CA ASN A 6 -0.96 -8.52 -16.50
C ASN A 6 0.31 -7.65 -16.49
N LEU A 7 1.27 -7.92 -17.37
CA LEU A 7 2.49 -7.12 -17.51
C LEU A 7 2.29 -5.93 -18.47
N SER A 8 1.46 -6.06 -19.51
CA SER A 8 1.35 -5.01 -20.54
C SER A 8 0.44 -3.84 -20.16
N VAL A 9 -0.45 -4.00 -19.17
CA VAL A 9 -1.30 -2.90 -18.69
C VAL A 9 -0.54 -2.00 -17.71
N ALA A 10 0.41 -2.57 -16.95
CA ALA A 10 1.35 -1.81 -16.12
C ALA A 10 2.35 -0.99 -16.97
N ASP A 11 2.65 -1.44 -18.20
CA ASP A 11 3.55 -0.78 -19.14
C ASP A 11 2.90 0.33 -19.98
N SER A 12 1.63 0.67 -19.77
CA SER A 12 1.05 1.86 -20.41
C SER A 12 1.63 3.13 -19.79
N ALA A 13 2.71 3.61 -20.42
CA ALA A 13 3.43 4.87 -20.21
C ALA A 13 2.57 6.16 -20.21
N LEU A 14 1.25 6.02 -20.24
CA LEU A 14 0.25 7.08 -20.08
C LEU A 14 -0.19 7.27 -18.62
N LEU A 15 -0.09 6.25 -17.75
CA LEU A 15 -0.43 6.35 -16.32
C LEU A 15 0.75 6.82 -15.44
N THR A 16 1.99 6.59 -15.88
CA THR A 16 3.22 6.97 -15.15
C THR A 16 3.54 8.47 -15.19
N LYS A 17 2.77 9.27 -15.94
CA LYS A 17 2.97 10.74 -16.02
C LYS A 17 1.95 11.56 -15.25
N SER A 18 0.97 10.96 -14.60
CA SER A 18 -0.06 11.69 -13.87
C SER A 18 0.21 11.67 -12.36
N LEU A 19 0.71 12.80 -11.87
CA LEU A 19 0.83 13.26 -10.48
C LEU A 19 1.99 12.65 -9.67
N PRO A 20 3.13 13.37 -9.55
CA PRO A 20 4.13 13.09 -8.53
C PRO A 20 3.45 13.05 -7.15
N LEU A 21 3.74 12.01 -6.36
CA LEU A 21 3.31 11.84 -4.96
C LEU A 21 3.47 13.11 -4.10
N GLY A 22 4.43 13.97 -4.44
CA GLY A 22 4.60 15.29 -3.84
C GLY A 22 3.39 16.20 -4.05
N LEU A 23 2.86 16.30 -5.27
CA LEU A 23 1.68 17.12 -5.57
C LEU A 23 0.40 16.53 -4.99
N LEU A 24 0.24 15.20 -4.92
CA LEU A 24 -0.88 14.57 -4.22
C LEU A 24 -0.78 14.74 -2.69
N ARG A 25 0.40 14.63 -2.08
CA ARG A 25 0.59 14.94 -0.64
C ARG A 25 0.24 16.39 -0.33
N THR A 26 0.69 17.33 -1.17
CA THR A 26 0.44 18.76 -0.96
C THR A 26 -1.02 19.13 -1.26
N ALA A 27 -1.65 18.55 -2.29
CA ALA A 27 -3.06 18.76 -2.62
C ALA A 27 -4.02 18.12 -1.60
N VAL A 28 -3.72 16.91 -1.12
CA VAL A 28 -4.48 16.23 -0.04
C VAL A 28 -4.37 16.99 1.28
N GLN A 29 -3.32 17.79 1.50
CA GLN A 29 -3.20 18.61 2.71
C GLN A 29 -3.81 20.02 2.58
N SER A 30 -3.94 20.58 1.37
CA SER A 30 -4.45 21.96 1.19
C SER A 30 -5.88 22.06 0.64
N GLU A 31 -6.44 21.05 -0.02
CA GLU A 31 -7.77 21.11 -0.68
C GLU A 31 -8.80 20.09 -0.15
N ALA A 32 -8.37 19.08 0.63
CA ALA A 32 -9.23 17.96 1.04
C ALA A 32 -10.45 18.35 1.93
N ALA A 33 -10.41 19.53 2.55
CA ALA A 33 -11.53 20.04 3.35
C ALA A 33 -12.78 20.40 2.52
N HIS A 34 -12.65 20.64 1.21
CA HIS A 34 -13.78 21.00 0.34
C HIS A 34 -14.37 19.82 -0.45
N ASP A 35 -13.65 18.69 -0.55
CA ASP A 35 -14.03 17.55 -1.40
C ASP A 35 -14.70 16.39 -0.63
N GLY A 36 -14.91 16.53 0.68
CA GLY A 36 -15.41 15.44 1.54
C GLY A 36 -14.37 14.35 1.87
N ILE A 37 -13.09 14.58 1.55
CA ILE A 37 -12.00 13.63 1.84
C ILE A 37 -11.38 13.98 3.20
N THR A 38 -11.93 13.43 4.27
CA THR A 38 -11.44 13.70 5.63
C THR A 38 -10.13 12.94 5.95
N PRO A 39 -9.32 13.40 6.92
CA PRO A 39 -8.17 12.65 7.41
C PRO A 39 -8.53 11.23 7.88
N GLU A 40 -9.71 11.06 8.46
CA GLU A 40 -10.26 9.79 8.91
C GLU A 40 -10.54 8.85 7.73
N LEU A 41 -11.21 9.35 6.67
CA LEU A 41 -11.42 8.59 5.43
C LEU A 41 -10.09 8.16 4.82
N LEU A 42 -9.10 9.05 4.78
CA LEU A 42 -7.78 8.72 4.25
C LEU A 42 -7.06 7.64 5.08
N ALA A 43 -7.23 7.64 6.41
CA ALA A 43 -6.70 6.60 7.27
C ALA A 43 -7.37 5.24 7.01
N GLU A 44 -8.70 5.21 6.86
CA GLU A 44 -9.44 3.99 6.52
C GLU A 44 -9.07 3.46 5.12
N LEU A 45 -8.90 4.35 4.12
CA LEU A 45 -8.42 3.96 2.78
C LEU A 45 -7.03 3.31 2.83
N ARG A 46 -6.11 3.80 3.68
CA ARG A 46 -4.78 3.18 3.87
C ARG A 46 -4.89 1.78 4.48
N MET A 47 -5.81 1.57 5.41
CA MET A 47 -6.05 0.25 6.00
C MET A 47 -6.65 -0.70 4.98
N LEU A 48 -7.68 -0.24 4.25
CA LEU A 48 -8.37 -1.01 3.22
C LEU A 48 -7.41 -1.44 2.09
N ALA A 49 -6.53 -0.53 1.64
CA ALA A 49 -5.54 -0.79 0.59
C ALA A 49 -4.54 -1.90 0.93
N ARG A 50 -4.36 -2.24 2.21
CA ARG A 50 -3.41 -3.24 2.70
C ARG A 50 -4.03 -4.61 2.95
N THR A 51 -5.31 -4.78 2.64
CA THR A 51 -6.03 -6.04 2.85
C THR A 51 -5.59 -7.12 1.84
N PRO A 52 -5.51 -8.41 2.19
CA PRO A 52 -5.03 -9.43 1.26
C PRO A 52 -5.82 -9.49 -0.07
N GLY A 53 -7.14 -9.44 0.00
CA GLY A 53 -8.05 -9.37 -1.15
C GLY A 53 -9.09 -8.27 -0.98
N LEU A 54 -9.23 -7.42 -1.99
CA LEU A 54 -10.08 -6.23 -1.95
C LEU A 54 -11.15 -6.27 -3.04
N LEU A 55 -12.42 -6.03 -2.67
CA LEU A 55 -13.52 -5.77 -3.60
C LEU A 55 -13.90 -4.29 -3.54
N VAL A 56 -13.84 -3.58 -4.67
CA VAL A 56 -14.30 -2.19 -4.81
C VAL A 56 -15.58 -2.18 -5.63
N ALA A 57 -16.72 -2.11 -4.97
CA ALA A 57 -18.03 -2.12 -5.59
C ALA A 57 -18.68 -0.72 -5.50
N CYS A 58 -19.54 -0.38 -6.46
CA CYS A 58 -20.28 0.87 -6.43
C CYS A 58 -21.58 0.82 -7.25
N ASN A 59 -22.48 1.75 -6.97
CA ASN A 59 -23.61 2.07 -7.83
C ASN A 59 -23.13 2.74 -9.13
N TYR A 60 -23.94 2.67 -10.19
CA TYR A 60 -23.65 3.33 -11.45
C TYR A 60 -24.11 4.79 -11.46
N GLY A 61 -25.43 4.99 -11.54
CA GLY A 61 -26.07 6.30 -11.52
C GLY A 61 -25.74 7.06 -10.25
N GLY A 62 -25.54 8.38 -10.33
CA GLY A 62 -25.33 9.24 -9.15
C GLY A 62 -24.05 8.99 -8.33
N THR A 63 -23.29 7.94 -8.66
CA THR A 63 -22.03 7.56 -8.01
C THR A 63 -20.87 7.57 -9.01
N LEU A 64 -20.93 6.80 -10.10
CA LEU A 64 -19.91 6.79 -11.16
C LEU A 64 -20.15 7.84 -12.25
N CYS A 65 -21.39 8.29 -12.38
CA CYS A 65 -21.80 9.36 -13.27
C CYS A 65 -22.73 10.32 -12.52
N ALA A 66 -23.05 11.46 -13.15
CA ALA A 66 -24.09 12.32 -12.61
C ALA A 66 -25.41 11.54 -12.46
N ALA A 67 -26.24 11.92 -11.46
CA ALA A 67 -27.54 11.29 -11.21
C ALA A 67 -28.30 11.13 -12.53
N GLU A 68 -28.87 9.94 -12.80
CA GLU A 68 -29.21 9.46 -14.16
C GLU A 68 -30.07 10.41 -15.01
N GLY A 69 -31.37 10.24 -15.21
CA GLY A 69 -32.14 11.11 -16.12
C GLY A 69 -32.51 10.34 -17.36
N VAL A 70 -33.39 10.92 -18.17
CA VAL A 70 -34.10 10.21 -19.24
C VAL A 70 -33.19 9.73 -20.38
N SER A 71 -31.89 10.06 -20.32
CA SER A 71 -30.93 9.63 -21.32
C SER A 71 -30.42 8.23 -21.00
N THR A 72 -30.58 7.35 -21.99
CA THR A 72 -29.91 6.05 -22.08
C THR A 72 -28.41 6.17 -22.35
N GLU A 73 -27.82 7.38 -22.35
CA GLU A 73 -26.42 7.63 -22.75
C GLU A 73 -25.51 8.21 -21.65
N THR A 74 -25.93 8.23 -20.37
CA THR A 74 -25.08 8.81 -19.31
C THR A 74 -23.85 7.93 -19.07
N LEU A 75 -22.71 8.32 -19.63
CA LEU A 75 -21.41 7.67 -19.48
C LEU A 75 -20.83 7.91 -18.08
N PRO A 76 -19.98 7.01 -17.55
CA PRO A 76 -19.22 7.26 -16.33
C PRO A 76 -18.28 8.46 -16.50
N LEU A 77 -17.98 9.14 -15.40
CA LEU A 77 -16.89 10.12 -15.38
C LEU A 77 -15.61 9.46 -15.87
N GLY A 78 -14.91 10.10 -16.82
CA GLY A 78 -13.70 9.53 -17.40
C GLY A 78 -12.64 9.18 -16.36
N SER A 79 -12.48 10.01 -15.33
CA SER A 79 -11.60 9.75 -14.19
C SER A 79 -12.02 8.53 -13.37
N ALA A 80 -13.32 8.37 -13.08
CA ALA A 80 -13.84 7.23 -12.34
C ALA A 80 -13.67 5.91 -13.13
N ALA A 81 -13.98 5.93 -14.43
CA ALA A 81 -13.82 4.76 -15.29
C ALA A 81 -12.33 4.33 -15.42
N VAL A 82 -11.42 5.30 -15.55
CA VAL A 82 -9.97 5.03 -15.57
C VAL A 82 -9.51 4.45 -14.23
N ALA A 83 -9.94 5.03 -13.11
CA ALA A 83 -9.53 4.54 -11.79
C ALA A 83 -10.08 3.14 -11.48
N LEU A 84 -11.35 2.85 -11.80
CA LEU A 84 -11.92 1.50 -11.66
C LEU A 84 -11.19 0.48 -12.52
N ARG A 85 -10.87 0.82 -13.78
CA ARG A 85 -10.08 -0.05 -14.66
C ARG A 85 -8.69 -0.31 -14.09
N ALA A 86 -8.04 0.73 -13.58
CA ALA A 86 -6.71 0.62 -12.99
C ALA A 86 -6.72 -0.26 -11.73
N LEU A 87 -7.74 -0.13 -10.88
CA LEU A 87 -7.96 -1.00 -9.72
C LEU A 87 -8.21 -2.46 -10.14
N ALA A 88 -9.03 -2.70 -11.17
CA ALA A 88 -9.33 -4.05 -11.66
C ALA A 88 -8.10 -4.78 -12.21
N ALA A 89 -7.10 -4.03 -12.67
CA ALA A 89 -5.84 -4.57 -13.19
C ALA A 89 -4.83 -4.94 -12.08
N LEU A 90 -5.08 -4.56 -10.81
CA LEU A 90 -4.18 -4.85 -9.71
C LEU A 90 -4.37 -6.30 -9.19
N PRO A 91 -3.28 -6.99 -8.81
CA PRO A 91 -3.37 -8.30 -8.16
C PRO A 91 -4.29 -8.28 -6.92
N ASN A 92 -5.09 -9.34 -6.77
CA ASN A 92 -6.01 -9.53 -5.63
C ASN A 92 -6.88 -8.30 -5.34
N THR A 93 -7.29 -7.58 -6.41
CA THR A 93 -8.14 -6.40 -6.35
C THR A 93 -9.21 -6.58 -7.41
N HIS A 94 -10.47 -6.56 -6.99
CA HIS A 94 -11.63 -6.77 -7.85
C HIS A 94 -12.48 -5.52 -7.83
N THR A 95 -13.12 -5.21 -8.95
CA THR A 95 -14.05 -4.08 -9.04
C THR A 95 -15.40 -4.53 -9.55
N ALA A 96 -16.45 -3.89 -9.06
CA ALA A 96 -17.81 -4.21 -9.46
C ALA A 96 -18.69 -2.96 -9.58
N VAL A 97 -19.66 -3.02 -10.48
CA VAL A 97 -20.73 -2.04 -10.59
C VAL A 97 -22.05 -2.77 -10.43
N ILE A 98 -22.81 -2.40 -9.40
CA ILE A 98 -24.12 -2.97 -9.08
C ILE A 98 -25.19 -1.91 -9.33
N SER A 99 -26.05 -2.11 -10.31
CA SER A 99 -26.99 -1.08 -10.80
C SER A 99 -28.43 -1.59 -10.90
N GLY A 100 -29.38 -0.67 -10.82
CA GLY A 100 -30.78 -0.91 -11.20
C GLY A 100 -31.04 -1.04 -12.71
N ARG A 101 -30.05 -0.73 -13.55
CA ARG A 101 -30.12 -0.95 -15.01
C ARG A 101 -30.07 -2.43 -15.34
N SER A 102 -30.67 -2.84 -16.46
CA SER A 102 -30.45 -4.20 -16.98
C SER A 102 -28.96 -4.41 -17.25
N LEU A 103 -28.46 -5.63 -17.13
CA LEU A 103 -27.05 -5.93 -17.36
C LEU A 103 -26.63 -5.56 -18.79
N ARG A 104 -27.53 -5.77 -19.76
CA ARG A 104 -27.33 -5.40 -21.17
C ARG A 104 -27.11 -3.89 -21.32
N ASP A 105 -27.98 -3.09 -20.71
CA ASP A 105 -27.89 -1.64 -20.82
C ASP A 105 -26.68 -1.12 -20.07
N LEU A 106 -26.42 -1.64 -18.86
CA LEU A 106 -25.24 -1.32 -18.07
C LEU A 106 -23.95 -1.59 -18.85
N ALA A 107 -23.84 -2.73 -19.53
CA ALA A 107 -22.69 -3.06 -20.36
C ALA A 107 -22.54 -2.09 -21.55
N ALA A 108 -23.66 -1.71 -22.19
CA ALA A 108 -23.65 -0.78 -23.32
C ALA A 108 -23.22 0.64 -22.92
N VAL A 109 -23.71 1.14 -21.79
CA VAL A 109 -23.47 2.53 -21.35
C VAL A 109 -22.16 2.70 -20.59
N SER A 110 -21.78 1.72 -19.77
CA SER A 110 -20.60 1.87 -18.92
C SER A 110 -19.30 1.84 -19.73
N ARG A 111 -19.25 1.05 -20.82
CA ARG A 111 -18.04 0.77 -21.61
C ARG A 111 -16.84 0.38 -20.73
N LEU A 112 -17.14 -0.20 -19.58
CA LEU A 112 -16.15 -0.72 -18.65
C LEU A 112 -15.60 -2.03 -19.23
N PRO A 113 -14.32 -2.33 -18.99
CA PRO A 113 -13.71 -3.52 -19.55
C PRO A 113 -14.18 -4.77 -18.78
N ALA A 114 -13.97 -5.96 -19.35
CA ALA A 114 -14.53 -7.21 -18.83
C ALA A 114 -14.02 -7.59 -17.42
N GLU A 115 -12.91 -6.99 -16.98
CA GLU A 115 -12.34 -7.14 -15.65
C GLU A 115 -13.18 -6.47 -14.56
N VAL A 116 -14.07 -5.54 -14.92
CA VAL A 116 -15.04 -4.95 -13.99
C VAL A 116 -16.31 -5.79 -14.00
N HIS A 117 -16.66 -6.36 -12.85
CA HIS A 117 -17.89 -7.13 -12.71
C HIS A 117 -19.11 -6.21 -12.86
N LEU A 118 -20.03 -6.55 -13.75
CA LEU A 118 -21.27 -5.82 -13.94
C LEU A 118 -22.41 -6.64 -13.39
N VAL A 119 -23.23 -6.05 -12.51
CA VAL A 119 -24.43 -6.67 -11.96
C VAL A 119 -25.62 -5.74 -12.21
N GLY A 120 -26.58 -6.24 -12.98
CA GLY A 120 -27.78 -5.50 -13.36
C GLY A 120 -28.99 -5.79 -12.47
N SER A 121 -30.09 -5.12 -12.76
CA SER A 121 -31.43 -5.34 -12.20
C SER A 121 -31.43 -5.40 -10.67
N HIS A 122 -30.79 -4.40 -10.04
CA HIS A 122 -30.69 -4.23 -8.58
C HIS A 122 -29.99 -5.40 -7.86
N GLY A 123 -29.08 -6.11 -8.54
CA GLY A 123 -28.35 -7.24 -7.96
C GLY A 123 -28.79 -8.62 -8.48
N ALA A 124 -29.80 -8.68 -9.35
CA ALA A 124 -30.35 -9.95 -9.84
C ALA A 124 -29.58 -10.54 -11.03
N GLU A 125 -28.95 -9.71 -11.87
CA GLU A 125 -28.36 -10.13 -13.15
C GLU A 125 -26.83 -10.14 -13.10
N PHE A 126 -26.21 -11.31 -12.93
CA PHE A 126 -24.75 -11.50 -12.97
C PHE A 126 -24.21 -11.90 -14.34
N ASP A 127 -25.06 -12.44 -15.20
CA ASP A 127 -24.70 -12.87 -16.54
C ASP A 127 -25.81 -12.56 -17.55
N MET A 128 -25.42 -12.51 -18.83
CA MET A 128 -26.32 -12.21 -19.94
C MET A 128 -27.30 -13.36 -20.24
N THR A 129 -27.09 -14.55 -19.67
CA THR A 129 -27.98 -15.69 -19.85
C THR A 129 -29.24 -15.60 -18.99
N TYR A 130 -29.20 -14.79 -17.93
CA TYR A 130 -30.33 -14.53 -17.04
C TYR A 130 -31.60 -14.11 -17.78
N ALA A 131 -31.50 -13.22 -18.77
CA ALA A 131 -32.66 -12.78 -19.55
C ALA A 131 -33.36 -13.93 -20.31
N TYR A 132 -32.64 -14.99 -20.67
CA TYR A 132 -33.19 -16.18 -21.34
C TYR A 132 -33.80 -17.19 -20.36
N SER A 133 -33.58 -17.02 -19.05
CA SER A 133 -34.16 -17.88 -18.01
C SER A 133 -35.55 -17.44 -17.56
N ILE A 134 -36.06 -16.33 -18.09
CA ILE A 134 -37.35 -15.75 -17.72
C ILE A 134 -38.49 -16.62 -18.29
N SER A 135 -39.40 -17.05 -17.41
CA SER A 135 -40.54 -17.89 -17.79
C SER A 135 -41.61 -17.12 -18.58
N MET A 136 -42.38 -17.80 -19.43
CA MET A 136 -43.52 -17.16 -20.12
C MET A 136 -44.56 -16.57 -19.14
N ALA A 137 -44.71 -17.17 -17.96
CA ALA A 137 -45.59 -16.64 -16.92
C ALA A 137 -45.09 -15.30 -16.36
N THR A 138 -43.78 -15.18 -16.17
CA THR A 138 -43.13 -13.93 -15.74
C THR A 138 -43.32 -12.82 -16.77
N GLU A 139 -43.14 -13.14 -18.06
CA GLU A 139 -43.33 -12.16 -19.14
C GLU A 139 -44.77 -11.67 -19.22
N ALA A 140 -45.75 -12.56 -19.01
CA ALA A 140 -47.16 -12.19 -18.98
C ALA A 140 -47.49 -11.21 -17.83
N VAL A 141 -46.93 -11.43 -16.63
CA VAL A 141 -47.12 -10.53 -15.47
C VAL A 141 -46.52 -9.15 -15.74
N LEU A 142 -45.33 -9.09 -16.34
CA LEU A 142 -44.68 -7.82 -16.62
C LEU A 142 -45.36 -7.07 -17.77
N GLN A 143 -45.89 -7.79 -18.77
CA GLN A 143 -46.73 -7.20 -19.81
C GLN A 143 -48.04 -6.66 -19.22
N GLN A 144 -48.66 -7.36 -18.28
CA GLN A 144 -49.85 -6.88 -17.56
C GLN A 144 -49.56 -5.57 -16.82
N ALA A 145 -48.45 -5.51 -16.08
CA ALA A 145 -48.02 -4.28 -15.40
C ALA A 145 -47.74 -3.14 -16.37
N ALA A 146 -47.03 -3.40 -17.47
CA ALA A 146 -46.71 -2.39 -18.48
C ALA A 146 -47.97 -1.82 -19.14
N THR A 147 -48.96 -2.66 -19.45
CA THR A 147 -50.25 -2.21 -19.99
C THR A 147 -50.98 -1.34 -18.97
N ALA A 148 -51.10 -1.79 -17.72
CA ALA A 148 -51.78 -1.04 -16.65
C ALA A 148 -51.13 0.33 -16.39
N LEU A 149 -49.80 0.40 -16.41
CA LEU A 149 -49.06 1.65 -16.26
C LEU A 149 -49.29 2.59 -17.46
N ASN A 150 -49.22 2.07 -18.69
CA ASN A 150 -49.46 2.90 -19.87
C ASN A 150 -50.87 3.49 -19.91
N GLU A 151 -51.88 2.71 -19.49
CA GLU A 151 -53.27 3.15 -19.40
C GLU A 151 -53.48 4.20 -18.30
N SER A 152 -52.82 4.04 -17.14
CA SER A 152 -53.08 4.87 -15.96
C SER A 152 -52.25 6.16 -15.91
N ILE A 153 -50.97 6.08 -16.30
CA ILE A 153 -50.00 7.18 -16.15
C ILE A 153 -49.24 7.51 -17.44
N GLY A 154 -49.40 6.73 -18.51
CA GLY A 154 -48.62 6.90 -19.74
C GLY A 154 -48.89 8.22 -20.50
N PHE A 155 -50.03 8.86 -20.23
CA PHE A 155 -50.39 10.17 -20.79
C PHE A 155 -49.85 11.36 -20.00
N GLU A 156 -49.22 11.12 -18.85
CA GLU A 156 -48.69 12.18 -18.00
C GLU A 156 -47.47 12.85 -18.62
N LYS A 157 -47.48 14.19 -18.67
CA LYS A 157 -46.40 14.95 -19.27
C LYS A 157 -45.11 14.77 -18.46
N GLY A 158 -44.08 14.27 -19.12
CA GLY A 158 -42.76 14.06 -18.53
C GLY A 158 -42.58 12.69 -17.89
N ILE A 159 -43.52 11.76 -18.09
CA ILE A 159 -43.38 10.35 -17.72
C ILE A 159 -43.01 9.53 -18.96
N SER A 160 -42.07 8.60 -18.79
CA SER A 160 -41.80 7.57 -19.80
C SER A 160 -41.70 6.20 -19.14
N ILE A 161 -42.33 5.21 -19.75
CA ILE A 161 -42.37 3.83 -19.27
C ILE A 161 -41.45 2.99 -20.16
N GLU A 162 -40.58 2.22 -19.53
CA GLU A 162 -39.59 1.37 -20.19
C GLU A 162 -39.74 -0.08 -19.72
N ARG A 163 -39.69 -1.03 -20.65
CA ARG A 163 -39.70 -2.45 -20.34
C ARG A 163 -38.27 -2.97 -20.23
N LYS A 164 -37.86 -3.35 -19.01
CA LYS A 164 -36.60 -4.07 -18.72
C LYS A 164 -36.86 -5.59 -18.73
N PRO A 165 -35.85 -6.49 -18.68
CA PRO A 165 -36.10 -7.93 -18.63
C PRO A 165 -36.95 -8.38 -17.44
N VAL A 166 -36.66 -7.90 -16.23
CA VAL A 166 -37.34 -8.31 -14.98
C VAL A 166 -38.18 -7.23 -14.31
N ALA A 167 -38.29 -6.06 -14.93
CA ALA A 167 -39.03 -4.93 -14.36
C ALA A 167 -39.69 -4.05 -15.42
N VAL A 168 -40.67 -3.25 -14.99
CA VAL A 168 -41.18 -2.12 -15.77
C VAL A 168 -40.76 -0.84 -15.05
N ALA A 169 -39.95 -0.03 -15.72
CA ALA A 169 -39.36 1.18 -15.17
C ALA A 169 -40.16 2.41 -15.58
N ILE A 170 -40.34 3.34 -14.65
CA ILE A 170 -41.04 4.61 -14.87
C ILE A 170 -40.04 5.73 -14.60
N HIS A 171 -39.67 6.46 -15.64
CA HIS A 171 -38.79 7.62 -15.50
C HIS A 171 -39.63 8.86 -15.21
N THR A 172 -39.32 9.54 -14.11
CA THR A 172 -40.14 10.64 -13.59
C THR A 172 -39.47 12.02 -13.65
N ARG A 173 -38.18 12.09 -14.01
CA ARG A 173 -37.37 13.31 -13.89
C ARG A 173 -37.92 14.56 -14.63
N PRO A 174 -38.44 14.46 -15.86
CA PRO A 174 -38.99 15.64 -16.56
C PRO A 174 -40.32 16.12 -15.98
N ALA A 175 -40.94 15.35 -15.08
CA ALA A 175 -42.25 15.65 -14.51
C ALA A 175 -42.13 16.61 -13.30
N THR A 176 -43.21 17.33 -13.03
CA THR A 176 -43.27 18.21 -11.85
C THR A 176 -43.44 17.39 -10.57
N PRO A 177 -43.02 17.88 -9.38
CA PRO A 177 -43.15 17.14 -8.11
C PRO A 177 -44.58 16.64 -7.82
N ALA A 178 -45.60 17.39 -8.24
CA ALA A 178 -47.00 16.99 -8.11
C ALA A 178 -47.37 15.78 -9.00
N VAL A 179 -46.83 15.74 -10.22
CA VAL A 179 -46.99 14.59 -11.13
C VAL A 179 -46.22 13.39 -10.57
N VAL A 180 -44.97 13.57 -10.13
CA VAL A 180 -44.16 12.49 -9.52
C VAL A 180 -44.92 11.87 -8.34
N ALA A 181 -45.40 12.68 -7.39
CA ALA A 181 -46.11 12.17 -6.21
C ALA A 181 -47.39 11.39 -6.54
N ARG A 182 -48.10 11.76 -7.61
CA ARG A 182 -49.28 11.03 -8.09
C ARG A 182 -48.88 9.73 -8.79
N VAL A 183 -47.94 9.81 -9.72
CA VAL A 183 -47.41 8.67 -10.48
C VAL A 183 -46.83 7.62 -9.55
N THR A 184 -46.05 8.01 -8.53
CA THR A 184 -45.53 7.11 -7.50
C THR A 184 -46.65 6.37 -6.77
N ARG A 185 -47.75 7.06 -6.44
CA ARG A 185 -48.88 6.44 -5.73
C ARG A 185 -49.61 5.43 -6.59
N GLU A 186 -49.91 5.80 -7.84
CA GLU A 186 -50.61 4.93 -8.80
C GLU A 186 -49.74 3.72 -9.19
N ALA A 187 -48.45 3.95 -9.46
CA ALA A 187 -47.49 2.90 -9.76
C ALA A 187 -47.34 1.91 -8.59
N HIS A 188 -47.28 2.41 -7.34
CA HIS A 188 -47.23 1.56 -6.14
C HIS A 188 -48.50 0.74 -5.96
N GLN A 189 -49.67 1.31 -6.30
CA GLN A 189 -50.93 0.58 -6.28
C GLN A 189 -50.94 -0.54 -7.32
N ILE A 190 -50.55 -0.24 -8.57
CA ILE A 190 -50.45 -1.24 -9.65
C ILE A 190 -49.46 -2.35 -9.27
N ALA A 191 -48.32 -1.99 -8.67
CA ALA A 191 -47.35 -2.98 -8.19
C ALA A 191 -47.99 -3.95 -7.19
N ARG A 192 -48.76 -3.44 -6.22
CA ARG A 192 -49.47 -4.27 -5.23
C ARG A 192 -50.53 -5.17 -5.86
N GLU A 193 -51.30 -4.66 -6.81
CA GLU A 193 -52.37 -5.41 -7.48
C GLU A 193 -51.81 -6.55 -8.35
N VAL A 194 -50.68 -6.32 -9.00
CA VAL A 194 -50.00 -7.30 -9.86
C VAL A 194 -49.08 -8.24 -9.06
N GLY A 195 -48.70 -7.86 -7.84
CA GLY A 195 -47.78 -8.64 -6.99
C GLY A 195 -46.30 -8.41 -7.31
N LEU A 196 -45.93 -7.20 -7.70
CA LEU A 196 -44.56 -6.78 -7.99
C LEU A 196 -43.95 -6.01 -6.82
N PHE A 197 -42.64 -6.11 -6.67
CA PHE A 197 -41.86 -5.24 -5.79
C PHE A 197 -41.80 -3.84 -6.38
N PHE A 198 -42.00 -2.83 -5.53
CA PHE A 198 -41.92 -1.42 -5.93
C PHE A 198 -40.67 -0.80 -5.35
N ILE A 199 -39.78 -0.36 -6.24
CA ILE A 199 -38.46 0.16 -5.90
C ILE A 199 -38.40 1.61 -6.35
N VAL A 200 -37.90 2.49 -5.47
CA VAL A 200 -37.64 3.89 -5.79
C VAL A 200 -36.13 4.09 -5.86
N ASP A 201 -35.62 4.42 -7.03
CA ASP A 201 -34.19 4.66 -7.27
C ASP A 201 -34.00 6.05 -7.88
N GLY A 202 -33.82 7.04 -7.01
CA GLY A 202 -33.77 8.46 -7.38
C GLY A 202 -35.03 8.90 -8.15
N SER A 203 -34.88 9.15 -9.46
CA SER A 203 -35.98 9.59 -10.33
C SER A 203 -36.63 8.46 -11.14
N VAL A 204 -36.30 7.21 -10.85
CA VAL A 204 -36.83 6.03 -11.51
C VAL A 204 -37.64 5.22 -10.50
N LEU A 205 -38.85 4.79 -10.91
CA LEU A 205 -39.69 3.87 -10.15
C LEU A 205 -39.68 2.54 -10.88
N ASP A 206 -39.16 1.49 -10.26
CA ASP A 206 -39.11 0.14 -10.85
C ASP A 206 -40.19 -0.75 -10.22
N LEU A 207 -41.03 -1.35 -11.08
CA LEU A 207 -41.93 -2.45 -10.71
C LEU A 207 -41.26 -3.76 -11.13
N SER A 208 -40.66 -4.45 -10.16
CA SER A 208 -39.81 -5.61 -10.39
C SER A 208 -40.45 -6.90 -9.90
N ILE A 209 -40.25 -8.00 -10.64
CA ILE A 209 -40.56 -9.35 -10.13
C ILE A 209 -39.49 -9.87 -9.15
N VAL A 210 -38.31 -9.25 -9.14
CA VAL A 210 -37.19 -9.60 -8.26
C VAL A 210 -37.04 -8.54 -7.18
N GLU A 211 -36.90 -8.98 -5.94
CA GLU A 211 -36.61 -8.11 -4.82
C GLU A 211 -35.22 -7.47 -4.99
N PRO A 212 -35.07 -6.14 -4.82
CA PRO A 212 -33.77 -5.51 -4.86
C PRO A 212 -32.86 -6.13 -3.79
N SER A 213 -31.67 -6.52 -4.22
CA SER A 213 -30.77 -7.33 -3.41
C SER A 213 -29.31 -6.94 -3.65
N LYS A 214 -29.03 -5.62 -3.73
CA LYS A 214 -27.66 -5.10 -3.88
C LYS A 214 -26.75 -5.59 -2.74
N ASP A 215 -27.32 -5.77 -1.56
CA ASP A 215 -26.70 -6.39 -0.38
C ASP A 215 -26.30 -7.85 -0.63
N ALA A 216 -27.23 -8.68 -1.11
CA ALA A 216 -26.95 -10.07 -1.45
C ALA A 216 -25.95 -10.17 -2.61
N ALA A 217 -26.03 -9.25 -3.57
CA ALA A 217 -25.13 -9.22 -4.70
C ALA A 217 -23.69 -8.86 -4.31
N LEU A 218 -23.52 -7.88 -3.43
CA LEU A 218 -22.23 -7.54 -2.86
C LEU A 218 -21.62 -8.73 -2.10
N GLU A 219 -22.41 -9.41 -1.27
CA GLU A 219 -21.95 -10.56 -0.50
C GLU A 219 -21.64 -11.78 -1.40
N HIS A 220 -22.43 -11.98 -2.45
CA HIS A 220 -22.18 -13.02 -3.45
C HIS A 220 -20.84 -12.80 -4.14
N LEU A 221 -20.58 -11.59 -4.65
CA LEU A 221 -19.31 -11.23 -5.27
C LEU A 221 -18.15 -11.38 -4.28
N ARG A 222 -18.30 -10.89 -3.04
CA ARG A 222 -17.28 -11.03 -2.01
C ARG A 222 -16.89 -12.49 -1.79
N THR A 223 -17.89 -13.37 -1.67
CA THR A 223 -17.69 -14.80 -1.42
C THR A 223 -17.04 -15.48 -2.62
N GLN A 224 -17.56 -15.22 -3.83
CA GLN A 224 -17.06 -15.81 -5.06
C GLN A 224 -15.60 -15.43 -5.34
N LEU A 225 -15.23 -14.18 -5.05
CA LEU A 225 -13.90 -13.63 -5.33
C LEU A 225 -12.92 -13.82 -4.16
N GLY A 226 -13.37 -14.34 -3.01
CA GLY A 226 -12.54 -14.51 -1.82
C GLY A 226 -12.03 -13.19 -1.23
N ALA A 227 -12.80 -12.10 -1.37
CA ALA A 227 -12.38 -10.79 -0.91
C ALA A 227 -12.44 -10.68 0.62
N SER A 228 -11.29 -10.36 1.23
CA SER A 228 -11.16 -10.16 2.68
C SER A 228 -11.81 -8.87 3.17
N ALA A 229 -11.88 -7.84 2.31
CA ALA A 229 -12.52 -6.57 2.61
C ALA A 229 -13.25 -6.02 1.38
N ALA A 230 -14.28 -5.20 1.61
CA ALA A 230 -15.07 -4.56 0.57
C ALA A 230 -15.20 -3.05 0.79
N LEU A 231 -15.17 -2.30 -0.31
CA LEU A 231 -15.69 -0.94 -0.40
C LEU A 231 -17.02 -0.98 -1.16
N PHE A 232 -18.04 -0.30 -0.65
CA PHE A 232 -19.26 -0.03 -1.40
C PHE A 232 -19.59 1.47 -1.39
N ALA A 233 -19.92 2.03 -2.56
CA ALA A 233 -20.36 3.40 -2.70
C ALA A 233 -21.70 3.50 -3.44
N GLY A 234 -22.60 4.36 -2.97
CA GLY A 234 -23.91 4.57 -3.59
C GLY A 234 -24.53 5.92 -3.22
N ASP A 235 -25.63 6.28 -3.89
CA ASP A 235 -26.34 7.56 -3.74
C ASP A 235 -27.83 7.40 -3.40
N ALA A 236 -28.37 6.18 -3.48
CA ALA A 236 -29.80 5.93 -3.33
C ALA A 236 -30.14 5.06 -2.11
N ASP A 237 -31.41 5.09 -1.68
CA ASP A 237 -31.91 4.25 -0.58
C ASP A 237 -31.68 2.75 -0.82
N SER A 238 -31.69 2.31 -2.09
CA SER A 238 -31.39 0.93 -2.46
C SER A 238 -29.94 0.51 -2.15
N ASP A 239 -29.01 1.46 -2.15
CA ASP A 239 -27.59 1.25 -1.84
C ASP A 239 -27.35 1.11 -0.34
N GLU A 240 -28.20 1.72 0.49
CA GLU A 240 -28.12 1.65 1.94
C GLU A 240 -28.35 0.23 2.48
N LEU A 241 -28.94 -0.66 1.68
CA LEU A 241 -29.02 -2.09 1.98
C LEU A 241 -27.62 -2.73 1.90
N ALA A 242 -26.86 -2.44 0.85
CA ALA A 242 -25.50 -2.96 0.68
C ALA A 242 -24.52 -2.34 1.68
N ILE A 243 -24.65 -1.04 1.97
CA ILE A 243 -23.82 -0.36 2.97
C ILE A 243 -24.05 -0.95 4.36
N ALA A 244 -25.28 -1.36 4.69
CA ALA A 244 -25.61 -1.95 5.98
C ALA A 244 -24.98 -3.34 6.23
N THR A 245 -24.51 -4.05 5.19
CA THR A 245 -23.87 -5.38 5.35
C THR A 245 -22.35 -5.32 5.55
N LEU A 246 -21.75 -4.13 5.36
CA LEU A 246 -20.32 -3.91 5.50
C LEU A 246 -19.86 -4.12 6.95
N ARG A 247 -18.73 -4.80 7.12
CA ARG A 247 -18.24 -5.28 8.43
C ARG A 247 -16.71 -5.27 8.52
N GLY A 248 -16.19 -5.18 9.73
CA GLY A 248 -14.73 -5.24 9.95
C GLY A 248 -14.00 -4.07 9.24
N PRO A 249 -12.97 -4.33 8.40
CA PRO A 249 -12.21 -3.29 7.69
C PRO A 249 -12.91 -2.74 6.44
N ASP A 250 -14.16 -3.15 6.17
CA ASP A 250 -14.94 -2.67 5.03
C ASP A 250 -15.23 -1.17 5.10
N LEU A 251 -15.46 -0.54 3.95
CA LEU A 251 -15.68 0.91 3.83
C LEU A 251 -16.96 1.22 3.05
N GLY A 252 -17.91 1.88 3.71
CA GLY A 252 -19.15 2.37 3.08
C GLY A 252 -19.09 3.86 2.82
N LEU A 253 -19.43 4.27 1.60
CA LEU A 253 -19.44 5.67 1.16
C LEU A 253 -20.81 6.03 0.60
N HIS A 254 -21.36 7.16 1.03
CA HIS A 254 -22.56 7.73 0.43
C HIS A 254 -22.21 8.94 -0.42
N VAL A 255 -22.76 9.03 -1.63
CA VAL A 255 -22.49 10.12 -2.58
C VAL A 255 -23.71 11.02 -2.71
N GLY A 256 -23.53 12.32 -2.47
CA GLY A 256 -24.60 13.31 -2.52
C GLY A 256 -25.30 13.53 -1.17
N ASP A 257 -26.51 14.08 -1.24
CA ASP A 257 -27.38 14.38 -0.09
C ASP A 257 -28.35 13.21 0.19
N GLY A 258 -28.86 13.10 1.41
CA GLY A 258 -29.82 12.04 1.81
C GLY A 258 -29.55 11.49 3.20
N GLU A 259 -30.42 10.62 3.72
CA GLU A 259 -30.09 9.86 4.93
C GLU A 259 -29.15 8.70 4.56
N THR A 260 -28.19 8.37 5.43
CA THR A 260 -27.24 7.29 5.14
C THR A 260 -26.76 6.57 6.39
N LYS A 261 -26.48 5.28 6.25
CA LYS A 261 -25.78 4.42 7.19
C LYS A 261 -24.27 4.39 6.93
N ALA A 262 -23.81 4.99 5.82
CA ALA A 262 -22.38 5.10 5.52
C ALA A 262 -21.66 5.93 6.57
N ARG A 263 -20.42 5.55 6.86
CA ARG A 263 -19.57 6.29 7.81
C ARG A 263 -19.09 7.62 7.23
N HIS A 264 -18.91 7.67 5.91
CA HIS A 264 -18.40 8.85 5.22
C HIS A 264 -19.34 9.23 4.09
N ARG A 265 -19.49 10.55 3.89
CA ARG A 265 -20.25 11.16 2.81
C ARG A 265 -19.31 11.90 1.88
N LEU A 266 -19.52 11.72 0.59
CA LEU A 266 -18.89 12.49 -0.48
C LEU A 266 -19.93 13.42 -1.10
N PRO A 267 -19.56 14.66 -1.48
CA PRO A 267 -20.51 15.62 -2.03
C PRO A 267 -21.04 15.23 -3.41
N ASP A 268 -20.22 14.55 -4.24
CA ASP A 268 -20.54 14.30 -5.64
C ASP A 268 -19.73 13.13 -6.26
N PRO A 269 -20.09 12.68 -7.47
CA PRO A 269 -19.34 11.68 -8.23
C PRO A 269 -17.87 12.01 -8.49
N GLN A 270 -17.50 13.30 -8.58
CA GLN A 270 -16.13 13.74 -8.81
C GLN A 270 -15.27 13.44 -7.57
N SER A 271 -15.79 13.67 -6.37
CA SER A 271 -15.15 13.27 -5.13
C SER A 271 -14.99 11.75 -5.02
N PHE A 272 -15.98 10.96 -5.48
CA PHE A 272 -15.82 9.51 -5.53
C PHE A 272 -14.72 9.07 -6.50
N ALA A 273 -14.60 9.72 -7.67
CA ALA A 273 -13.50 9.47 -8.60
C ALA A 273 -12.11 9.75 -7.96
N LYS A 274 -12.01 10.80 -7.13
CA LYS A 274 -10.78 11.10 -6.37
C LYS A 274 -10.47 9.99 -5.36
N VAL A 275 -11.47 9.48 -4.64
CA VAL A 275 -11.31 8.36 -3.70
C VAL A 275 -10.81 7.10 -4.42
N LEU A 276 -11.38 6.76 -5.57
CA LEU A 276 -10.92 5.61 -6.38
C LEU A 276 -9.45 5.77 -6.81
N ALA A 277 -9.05 6.98 -7.24
CA ALA A 277 -7.66 7.27 -7.61
C ALA A 277 -6.71 7.15 -6.41
N ILE A 278 -7.08 7.69 -5.24
CA ILE A 278 -6.29 7.56 -4.01
C ILE A 278 -6.15 6.09 -3.61
N LEU A 279 -7.25 5.33 -3.64
CA LEU A 279 -7.23 3.90 -3.31
C LEU A 279 -6.34 3.11 -4.27
N PHE A 280 -6.39 3.41 -5.57
CA PHE A 280 -5.51 2.82 -6.57
C PHE A 280 -4.04 3.04 -6.23
N GLU A 281 -3.63 4.28 -5.95
CA GLU A 281 -2.25 4.61 -5.60
C GLU A 281 -1.80 3.90 -4.31
N LEU A 282 -2.62 3.93 -3.26
CA LEU A 282 -2.32 3.25 -2.00
C LEU A 282 -2.19 1.73 -2.19
N ARG A 283 -3.08 1.13 -2.99
CA ARG A 283 -3.09 -0.31 -3.26
C ARG A 283 -1.91 -0.72 -4.13
N ARG A 284 -1.60 0.05 -5.18
CA ARG A 284 -0.44 -0.16 -6.06
C ARG A 284 0.86 -0.09 -5.25
N ALA A 285 1.01 0.95 -4.42
CA ALA A 285 2.19 1.13 -3.57
C ALA A 285 2.38 -0.05 -2.59
N TRP A 286 1.30 -0.57 -2.03
CA TRP A 286 1.36 -1.76 -1.16
C TRP A 286 1.71 -3.04 -1.93
N LEU A 287 1.08 -3.28 -3.07
CA LEU A 287 1.27 -4.52 -3.86
C LEU A 287 2.66 -4.61 -4.48
N PHE A 288 3.20 -3.50 -4.98
CA PHE A 288 4.45 -3.48 -5.72
C PHE A 288 5.62 -2.87 -4.95
N GLY A 289 5.36 -2.38 -3.73
CA GLY A 289 6.40 -1.78 -2.90
C GLY A 289 7.10 -0.64 -3.61
N GLU A 290 6.38 0.44 -3.96
CA GLU A 290 6.95 1.58 -4.71
C GLU A 290 8.21 2.20 -4.06
N ASP A 291 8.42 1.98 -2.77
CA ASP A 291 9.60 2.40 -2.01
C ASP A 291 10.57 1.24 -1.66
N ALA A 292 10.33 0.03 -2.16
CA ALA A 292 11.16 -1.13 -1.90
C ALA A 292 12.38 -1.12 -2.84
N VAL A 293 13.52 -0.74 -2.29
CA VAL A 293 14.81 -0.88 -2.96
C VAL A 293 15.04 -2.37 -3.26
N GLY A 294 15.41 -2.71 -4.51
CA GLY A 294 15.79 -4.09 -4.86
C GLY A 294 16.92 -4.60 -3.96
N LEU A 295 16.89 -5.88 -3.58
CA LEU A 295 17.86 -6.45 -2.63
C LEU A 295 19.31 -6.25 -3.11
N GLU A 296 19.55 -6.37 -4.41
CA GLU A 296 20.84 -6.18 -5.07
C GLU A 296 21.39 -4.74 -5.00
N ARG A 297 20.55 -3.77 -4.66
CA ARG A 297 20.92 -2.36 -4.52
C ARG A 297 21.27 -1.97 -3.09
N HIS A 298 21.13 -2.88 -2.12
CA HIS A 298 21.51 -2.61 -0.74
C HIS A 298 23.01 -2.80 -0.52
N SER A 299 23.57 -1.92 0.32
CA SER A 299 24.91 -2.11 0.88
C SER A 299 24.80 -2.64 2.30
N MET A 300 25.60 -3.65 2.64
CA MET A 300 25.71 -4.18 4.00
C MET A 300 26.98 -3.66 4.68
N ILE A 301 26.85 -3.17 5.92
CA ILE A 301 27.99 -2.95 6.83
C ILE A 301 27.96 -4.01 7.93
N GLY A 302 29.13 -4.42 8.41
CA GLY A 302 29.25 -5.45 9.45
C GLY A 302 30.66 -5.52 10.03
N ASN A 303 30.75 -5.91 11.30
CA ASN A 303 32.01 -6.04 12.06
C ASN A 303 32.20 -7.44 12.68
N GLY A 304 31.33 -8.41 12.36
CA GLY A 304 31.36 -9.77 12.93
C GLY A 304 30.52 -9.94 14.21
N THR A 305 30.04 -8.85 14.81
CA THR A 305 29.09 -8.91 15.95
C THR A 305 27.75 -8.27 15.61
N SER A 306 27.74 -7.21 14.80
CA SER A 306 26.56 -6.49 14.33
C SER A 306 26.57 -6.32 12.81
N THR A 307 25.38 -6.16 12.23
CA THR A 307 25.18 -5.92 10.80
C THR A 307 24.05 -4.93 10.56
N ALA A 308 24.20 -4.09 9.54
CA ALA A 308 23.14 -3.20 9.08
C ALA A 308 23.07 -3.15 7.55
N LEU A 309 21.87 -2.92 7.01
CA LEU A 309 21.64 -2.70 5.58
C LEU A 309 21.31 -1.24 5.30
N LEU A 310 21.87 -0.73 4.21
CA LEU A 310 21.70 0.61 3.71
C LEU A 310 21.11 0.56 2.31
N THR A 311 20.16 1.44 2.06
CA THR A 311 19.69 1.78 0.71
C THR A 311 20.76 2.60 -0.05
N PRO A 312 20.67 2.72 -1.39
CA PRO A 312 21.53 3.62 -2.18
C PRO A 312 21.51 5.08 -1.73
N GLU A 313 20.45 5.50 -1.02
CA GLU A 313 20.23 6.85 -0.50
C GLU A 313 20.69 7.00 0.97
N ALA A 314 21.56 6.13 1.47
CA ALA A 314 22.09 6.13 2.85
C ALA A 314 21.05 6.00 3.98
N LYS A 315 19.82 5.57 3.69
CA LYS A 315 18.87 5.14 4.74
C LYS A 315 19.31 3.77 5.26
N ILE A 316 19.62 3.67 6.56
CA ILE A 316 19.72 2.37 7.25
C ILE A 316 18.30 1.85 7.41
N CYS A 317 18.00 0.78 6.68
CA CYS A 317 16.66 0.20 6.56
C CYS A 317 16.52 -1.15 7.27
N TRP A 318 17.65 -1.71 7.74
CA TRP A 318 17.68 -2.90 8.58
C TRP A 318 18.86 -2.81 9.55
N MET A 319 18.61 -3.09 10.83
CA MET A 319 19.64 -3.38 11.83
C MET A 319 18.95 -4.07 13.01
N SER A 320 19.55 -5.15 13.52
CA SER A 320 19.12 -5.82 14.75
C SER A 320 20.07 -5.50 15.90
N HIS A 321 19.58 -5.67 17.12
CA HIS A 321 20.38 -5.56 18.34
C HIS A 321 19.82 -6.52 19.41
N PRO A 322 20.67 -7.20 20.21
CA PRO A 322 22.13 -7.16 20.21
C PRO A 322 22.83 -8.03 19.15
N LEU A 323 22.17 -9.10 18.70
CA LEU A 323 22.72 -10.03 17.73
C LEU A 323 22.04 -9.85 16.36
N PRO A 324 22.67 -10.31 15.25
CA PRO A 324 22.07 -10.22 13.92
C PRO A 324 20.71 -10.93 13.76
N ASP A 325 20.42 -11.93 14.60
CA ASP A 325 19.16 -12.69 14.66
C ASP A 325 18.20 -12.19 15.75
N SER A 326 18.56 -11.14 16.49
CA SER A 326 17.68 -10.49 17.47
C SER A 326 16.58 -9.66 16.81
N GLY A 327 15.64 -9.18 17.63
CA GLY A 327 14.61 -8.22 17.21
C GLY A 327 15.22 -7.01 16.49
N SER A 328 14.50 -6.49 15.49
CA SER A 328 15.01 -5.35 14.71
C SER A 328 15.02 -4.08 15.54
N LEU A 329 16.04 -3.25 15.41
CA LEU A 329 15.97 -1.82 15.75
C LEU A 329 15.40 -0.99 14.58
N PHE A 330 15.69 -1.41 13.35
CA PHE A 330 15.12 -0.84 12.13
C PHE A 330 14.62 -1.96 11.22
N ALA A 331 13.39 -1.86 10.72
CA ALA A 331 12.75 -2.84 9.83
C ALA A 331 12.04 -2.19 8.63
N HIS A 332 12.50 -1.03 8.17
CA HIS A 332 11.94 -0.34 7.01
C HIS A 332 11.81 -1.23 5.76
N ILE A 333 12.74 -2.15 5.53
CA ILE A 333 12.65 -3.08 4.39
C ILE A 333 11.38 -3.95 4.42
N LEU A 334 10.81 -4.21 5.60
CA LEU A 334 9.60 -5.03 5.77
C LEU A 334 8.31 -4.20 5.86
N GLY A 335 8.37 -2.99 6.42
CA GLY A 335 7.17 -2.21 6.74
C GLY A 335 7.21 -0.73 6.43
N GLY A 336 8.20 -0.27 5.65
CA GLY A 336 8.38 1.15 5.30
C GLY A 336 8.73 2.04 6.50
N ASP A 337 8.49 3.34 6.39
CA ASP A 337 8.83 4.31 7.44
C ASP A 337 8.29 3.97 8.85
N PRO A 338 7.04 3.46 9.03
CA PRO A 338 6.54 3.08 10.34
C PRO A 338 7.32 1.97 11.05
N ALA A 339 7.99 1.09 10.28
CA ALA A 339 8.79 -0.02 10.79
C ALA A 339 10.23 0.40 11.17
N GLY A 340 10.54 1.69 11.08
CA GLY A 340 11.74 2.27 11.64
C GLY A 340 12.94 2.29 10.70
N HIS A 341 13.68 3.40 10.75
CA HIS A 341 14.87 3.63 9.94
C HIS A 341 15.78 4.70 10.57
N PHE A 342 16.99 4.79 10.05
CA PHE A 342 17.87 5.94 10.28
C PHE A 342 18.31 6.51 8.93
N SER A 343 17.76 7.66 8.53
CA SER A 343 18.07 8.28 7.22
C SER A 343 18.77 9.61 7.35
N VAL A 344 19.61 9.88 6.35
CA VAL A 344 20.17 11.20 6.10
C VAL A 344 20.02 11.52 4.62
N GLU A 345 19.49 12.70 4.34
CA GLU A 345 19.29 13.19 2.97
C GLU A 345 19.65 14.68 2.89
N PRO A 346 20.08 15.21 1.74
CA PRO A 346 20.23 16.64 1.56
C PRO A 346 18.89 17.37 1.70
N VAL A 347 18.86 18.51 2.41
CA VAL A 347 17.63 19.33 2.56
C VAL A 347 17.10 19.78 1.20
N LYS A 348 18.01 20.15 0.29
CA LYS A 348 17.69 20.41 -1.11
C LYS A 348 17.72 19.10 -1.89
N ALA A 349 16.56 18.66 -2.37
CA ALA A 349 16.43 17.44 -3.15
C ALA A 349 17.48 17.40 -4.28
N SER A 350 18.33 16.38 -4.24
CA SER A 350 19.40 16.15 -5.21
C SER A 350 19.61 14.66 -5.42
N LYS A 351 20.09 14.28 -6.61
CA LYS A 351 20.35 12.88 -6.93
C LYS A 351 21.61 12.39 -6.23
N VAL A 352 21.59 11.14 -5.78
CA VAL A 352 22.79 10.42 -5.33
C VAL A 352 23.75 10.31 -6.52
N LEU A 353 24.99 10.78 -6.33
CA LEU A 353 26.07 10.68 -7.32
C LEU A 353 26.70 9.29 -7.31
N GLY A 354 26.71 8.62 -6.16
CA GLY A 354 27.13 7.23 -6.02
C GLY A 354 27.22 6.78 -4.58
N GLN A 355 27.16 5.46 -4.40
CA GLN A 355 27.46 4.79 -3.14
C GLN A 355 28.54 3.75 -3.39
N ARG A 356 29.53 3.66 -2.50
CA ARG A 356 30.62 2.70 -2.63
C ARG A 356 31.13 2.24 -1.27
N TYR A 357 31.73 1.06 -1.25
CA TYR A 357 32.62 0.68 -0.17
C TYR A 357 33.95 1.43 -0.29
N VAL A 358 34.48 1.91 0.83
CA VAL A 358 35.86 2.40 0.91
C VAL A 358 36.81 1.21 0.70
N ASP A 359 37.86 1.42 -0.10
CA ASP A 359 38.69 0.34 -0.64
C ASP A 359 39.11 -0.72 0.39
N ASN A 360 38.63 -1.94 0.14
CA ASN A 360 38.90 -3.15 0.92
C ASN A 360 38.45 -3.06 2.40
N THR A 361 37.33 -2.39 2.68
CA THR A 361 36.73 -2.29 4.03
C THR A 361 35.23 -2.62 4.02
N MET A 362 34.58 -2.59 5.20
CA MET A 362 33.12 -2.60 5.35
C MET A 362 32.55 -1.18 5.60
N ILE A 363 33.31 -0.13 5.30
CA ILE A 363 32.88 1.27 5.44
C ILE A 363 32.20 1.67 4.13
N VAL A 364 31.01 2.27 4.22
CA VAL A 364 30.24 2.73 3.05
C VAL A 364 30.24 4.25 3.00
N GLU A 365 30.42 4.79 1.79
CA GLU A 365 30.34 6.22 1.50
C GLU A 365 29.24 6.45 0.47
N THR A 366 28.25 7.28 0.82
CA THR A 366 27.17 7.72 -0.07
C THR A 366 27.33 9.21 -0.34
N ARG A 367 27.32 9.60 -1.62
CA ARG A 367 27.62 10.98 -2.05
C ARG A 367 26.48 11.60 -2.82
N TRP A 368 26.18 12.84 -2.45
CA TRP A 368 25.45 13.83 -3.24
C TRP A 368 26.43 14.93 -3.67
N ALA A 369 25.92 15.98 -4.31
CA ALA A 369 26.75 17.12 -4.72
C ALA A 369 27.45 17.79 -3.52
N ASP A 370 26.68 18.12 -2.48
CA ASP A 370 27.17 18.95 -1.36
C ASP A 370 27.14 18.23 0.00
N VAL A 371 26.77 16.94 0.03
CA VAL A 371 26.68 16.11 1.22
C VAL A 371 27.32 14.74 0.94
N THR A 372 28.14 14.26 1.85
CA THR A 372 28.70 12.90 1.86
C THR A 372 28.44 12.28 3.22
N VAL A 373 27.84 11.08 3.20
CA VAL A 373 27.58 10.26 4.39
C VAL A 373 28.57 9.11 4.41
N THR A 374 29.30 8.94 5.51
CA THR A 374 30.15 7.76 5.75
C THR A 374 29.56 6.94 6.88
N ASP A 375 29.28 5.67 6.62
CA ASP A 375 28.67 4.72 7.56
C ASP A 375 29.61 3.55 7.85
N TYR A 376 29.79 3.22 9.13
CA TYR A 376 30.53 2.03 9.56
C TYR A 376 30.16 1.59 10.97
N LEU A 377 30.48 0.33 11.28
CA LEU A 377 30.37 -0.22 12.64
C LEU A 377 31.75 -0.24 13.30
N GLU A 378 31.81 0.23 14.54
CA GLU A 378 33.02 0.15 15.37
C GLU A 378 33.07 -1.19 16.12
N PRO A 379 34.27 -1.72 16.39
CA PRO A 379 34.44 -2.80 17.34
C PRO A 379 33.93 -2.38 18.73
N ALA A 380 33.07 -3.20 19.31
CA ALA A 380 32.53 -3.00 20.65
C ALA A 380 32.50 -4.36 21.38
N PRO A 381 32.44 -4.37 22.72
CA PRO A 381 32.23 -5.60 23.49
C PRO A 381 30.98 -6.37 23.06
N ASP A 382 30.95 -7.67 23.36
CA ASP A 382 29.79 -8.51 23.08
C ASP A 382 28.52 -7.94 23.72
N GLY A 383 27.42 -7.94 22.95
CA GLY A 383 26.15 -7.34 23.36
C GLY A 383 26.05 -5.84 23.12
N ILE A 384 27.13 -5.15 22.71
CA ILE A 384 27.10 -3.73 22.40
C ILE A 384 27.19 -3.51 20.88
N THR A 385 26.31 -2.68 20.34
CA THR A 385 26.39 -2.20 18.96
C THR A 385 26.86 -0.75 18.97
N SER A 386 27.88 -0.42 18.16
CA SER A 386 28.29 0.97 17.91
C SER A 386 28.32 1.27 16.42
N LEU A 387 27.29 1.99 15.97
CA LEU A 387 27.16 2.48 14.60
C LEU A 387 27.61 3.94 14.55
N VAL A 388 28.56 4.23 13.66
CA VAL A 388 29.04 5.59 13.42
C VAL A 388 28.62 6.06 12.04
N ARG A 389 28.05 7.27 12.02
CA ARG A 389 27.64 7.97 10.81
C ARG A 389 28.23 9.37 10.79
N VAL A 390 29.00 9.67 9.74
CA VAL A 390 29.68 10.96 9.58
C VAL A 390 29.12 11.70 8.39
N LEU A 391 28.66 12.93 8.62
CA LEU A 391 28.19 13.84 7.59
C LEU A 391 29.27 14.86 7.29
N SER A 392 29.59 15.04 6.02
CA SER A 392 30.61 15.99 5.56
C SER A 392 30.19 16.64 4.25
N GLY A 393 30.70 17.84 3.98
CA GLY A 393 30.35 18.61 2.78
C GLY A 393 30.15 20.07 3.11
N THR A 394 29.43 20.77 2.24
CA THR A 394 29.15 22.22 2.34
C THR A 394 27.66 22.54 2.37
N GLY A 395 26.80 21.55 2.10
CA GLY A 395 25.36 21.72 2.07
C GLY A 395 24.69 21.53 3.44
N SER A 396 23.37 21.36 3.41
CA SER A 396 22.55 21.03 4.58
C SER A 396 21.96 19.64 4.45
N ALA A 397 21.85 18.92 5.57
CA ALA A 397 21.30 17.58 5.63
C ALA A 397 20.14 17.49 6.62
N ARG A 398 19.09 16.76 6.23
CA ARG A 398 18.01 16.34 7.12
C ARG A 398 18.33 14.96 7.67
N ILE A 399 18.15 14.81 8.97
CA ILE A 399 18.39 13.60 9.73
C ILE A 399 17.05 13.13 10.28
N VAL A 400 16.72 11.84 10.10
CA VAL A 400 15.57 11.21 10.73
C VAL A 400 16.04 9.94 11.43
N PHE A 401 15.87 9.91 12.75
CA PHE A 401 16.13 8.76 13.60
C PHE A 401 14.80 8.24 14.15
N ALA A 402 14.35 7.12 13.59
CA ALA A 402 13.09 6.46 13.91
C ALA A 402 13.34 5.02 14.37
N PRO A 403 13.89 4.78 15.57
CA PRO A 403 14.10 3.43 16.08
C PRO A 403 12.76 2.73 16.33
N ARG A 404 12.71 1.42 16.09
CA ARG A 404 11.56 0.54 16.38
C ARG A 404 12.08 -0.76 17.01
N PRO A 405 12.59 -0.72 18.25
CA PRO A 405 13.14 -1.88 18.92
C PRO A 405 12.15 -3.04 18.94
N ASP A 406 12.66 -4.26 18.77
CA ASP A 406 11.88 -5.49 18.71
C ASP A 406 10.66 -5.39 17.76
N TYR A 407 10.87 -4.91 16.53
CA TYR A 407 9.81 -4.75 15.53
C TYR A 407 8.66 -3.82 15.96
N ALA A 408 8.93 -2.82 16.80
CA ALA A 408 7.91 -1.93 17.39
C ALA A 408 6.88 -2.68 18.26
N ASN A 409 7.28 -3.79 18.88
CA ASN A 409 6.40 -4.64 19.68
C ASN A 409 5.93 -3.96 20.98
N ALA A 410 6.77 -3.12 21.58
CA ALA A 410 6.46 -2.37 22.81
C ALA A 410 6.58 -0.85 22.60
N PRO A 411 5.73 -0.04 23.26
CA PRO A 411 5.84 1.41 23.21
C PRO A 411 7.11 1.88 23.93
N PHE A 412 7.69 2.97 23.45
CA PHE A 412 8.87 3.60 24.05
C PHE A 412 8.79 5.13 23.89
N ASN A 413 9.55 5.86 24.71
CA ASN A 413 9.68 7.31 24.60
C ASN A 413 11.11 7.72 24.23
N MET A 414 11.28 8.96 23.81
CA MET A 414 12.60 9.53 23.51
C MET A 414 12.83 10.80 24.32
N GLU A 415 13.99 10.90 24.93
CA GLU A 415 14.40 12.03 25.76
C GLU A 415 15.69 12.63 25.22
N ILE A 416 15.72 13.95 25.06
CA ILE A 416 16.95 14.68 24.72
C ILE A 416 17.65 15.06 26.02
N ARG A 417 18.92 14.65 26.16
CA ARG A 417 19.79 14.91 27.32
C ARG A 417 21.10 15.52 26.83
N GLY A 418 21.16 16.85 26.77
CA GLY A 418 22.33 17.54 26.20
C GLY A 418 22.49 17.21 24.72
N GLU A 419 23.64 16.62 24.36
CA GLU A 419 23.97 16.20 22.99
C GLU A 419 23.57 14.75 22.67
N GLU A 420 22.84 14.11 23.59
CA GLU A 420 22.39 12.73 23.48
C GLU A 420 20.87 12.64 23.34
N LEU A 421 20.44 11.67 22.55
CA LEU A 421 19.05 11.27 22.41
C LEU A 421 18.89 9.85 22.94
N HIS A 422 18.15 9.73 24.03
CA HIS A 422 17.93 8.49 24.78
C HIS A 422 16.58 7.89 24.40
N VAL A 423 16.57 6.63 24.01
CA VAL A 423 15.35 5.83 23.86
C VAL A 423 15.09 5.15 25.20
N VAL A 424 13.96 5.47 25.84
CA VAL A 424 13.60 5.00 27.17
C VAL A 424 12.37 4.08 27.13
N GLY A 425 12.32 3.11 28.04
CA GLY A 425 11.26 2.09 28.05
C GLY A 425 11.59 0.83 27.25
N THR A 426 12.84 0.66 26.82
CA THR A 426 13.37 -0.53 26.15
C THR A 426 14.14 -1.42 27.12
N SER A 427 14.31 -2.70 26.80
CA SER A 427 15.08 -3.65 27.62
C SER A 427 16.57 -3.29 27.69
N ASP A 428 17.14 -2.85 26.58
CA ASP A 428 18.52 -2.39 26.47
C ASP A 428 18.58 -0.87 26.28
N PRO A 429 19.59 -0.18 26.82
CA PRO A 429 19.77 1.25 26.59
C PRO A 429 20.14 1.51 25.13
N ILE A 430 19.46 2.47 24.49
CA ILE A 430 19.75 2.91 23.13
C ILE A 430 19.95 4.42 23.15
N ILE A 431 21.16 4.85 22.81
CA ILE A 431 21.61 6.24 22.91
C ILE A 431 22.22 6.66 21.59
N LEU A 432 21.72 7.75 21.02
CA LEU A 432 22.32 8.43 19.89
C LEU A 432 23.07 9.68 20.39
N PHE A 433 24.39 9.63 20.38
CA PHE A 433 25.23 10.80 20.62
C PHE A 433 25.46 11.56 19.31
N ALA A 434 25.06 12.82 19.26
CA ALA A 434 25.05 13.65 18.05
C ALA A 434 25.37 15.12 18.39
N PRO A 435 26.64 15.43 18.73
CA PRO A 435 27.06 16.77 19.08
C PRO A 435 26.80 17.77 17.96
N GLY A 436 26.33 18.96 18.34
CA GLY A 436 25.94 20.01 17.38
C GLY A 436 24.64 19.75 16.60
N VAL A 437 23.85 18.73 16.96
CA VAL A 437 22.56 18.43 16.31
C VAL A 437 21.40 18.69 17.27
N SER A 438 20.51 19.60 16.88
CA SER A 438 19.29 19.90 17.65
C SER A 438 18.10 19.11 17.09
N PHE A 439 17.73 18.03 17.78
CA PHE A 439 16.58 17.20 17.39
C PHE A 439 15.25 17.76 17.88
N THR A 440 14.21 17.57 17.07
CA THR A 440 12.80 17.67 17.48
C THR A 440 12.23 16.26 17.54
N VAL A 441 11.60 15.89 18.66
CA VAL A 441 10.96 14.59 18.83
C VAL A 441 9.45 14.72 18.61
N THR A 442 8.91 13.86 17.75
CA THR A 442 7.47 13.66 17.59
C THR A 442 7.09 12.23 18.00
N SER A 443 5.84 12.02 18.40
CA SER A 443 5.33 10.71 18.81
C SER A 443 3.99 10.43 18.15
N ASP A 444 3.76 9.18 17.75
CA ASP A 444 2.47 8.67 17.27
C ASP A 444 1.57 8.14 18.42
N GLY A 445 1.97 8.39 19.67
CA GLY A 445 1.33 7.87 20.87
C GLY A 445 1.90 6.54 21.37
N LYS A 446 2.69 5.83 20.55
CA LYS A 446 3.38 4.58 20.94
C LYS A 446 4.89 4.65 20.76
N HIS A 447 5.37 5.31 19.72
CA HIS A 447 6.78 5.34 19.33
C HIS A 447 7.23 6.76 19.00
N GLY A 448 8.43 7.10 19.47
CA GLY A 448 9.09 8.36 19.13
C GLY A 448 9.78 8.34 17.76
N THR A 449 9.89 9.51 17.14
CA THR A 449 10.75 9.78 15.98
C THR A 449 11.44 11.12 16.17
N ALA A 450 12.76 11.16 15.99
CA ALA A 450 13.54 12.40 16.10
C ALA A 450 13.98 12.89 14.72
N THR A 451 13.78 14.19 14.46
CA THR A 451 14.15 14.84 13.21
C THR A 451 15.04 16.06 13.48
N ALA A 452 16.00 16.30 12.59
CA ALA A 452 16.86 17.48 12.66
C ALA A 452 17.27 17.94 11.24
N GLU A 453 17.57 19.21 11.09
CA GLU A 453 18.27 19.75 9.92
C GLU A 453 19.58 20.40 10.38
N VAL A 454 20.68 20.07 9.70
CA VAL A 454 22.03 20.54 10.06
C VAL A 454 22.71 21.18 8.86
N SER A 455 23.54 22.19 9.13
CA SER A 455 24.44 22.79 8.14
C SER A 455 25.83 22.18 8.28
N LEU A 456 26.40 21.69 7.17
CA LEU A 456 27.76 21.13 7.13
C LEU A 456 28.81 22.22 6.85
N ALA A 457 28.40 23.47 6.68
CA ALA A 457 29.30 24.61 6.46
C ALA A 457 30.27 24.86 7.63
N TYR A 458 29.94 24.37 8.84
CA TYR A 458 30.73 24.56 10.06
C TYR A 458 31.62 23.36 10.38
N GLY A 459 31.68 22.35 9.52
CA GLY A 459 32.48 21.14 9.71
C GLY A 459 31.63 19.86 9.69
N PRO A 460 32.28 18.70 9.84
CA PRO A 460 31.59 17.42 9.82
C PRO A 460 30.76 17.20 11.09
N ILE A 461 29.64 16.50 10.95
CA ILE A 461 28.82 16.03 12.06
C ILE A 461 29.07 14.54 12.25
N VAL A 462 29.47 14.13 13.45
CA VAL A 462 29.70 12.73 13.82
C VAL A 462 28.58 12.27 14.73
N MET A 463 27.83 11.27 14.30
CA MET A 463 26.79 10.63 15.09
C MET A 463 27.22 9.21 15.48
N ASN A 464 27.06 8.86 16.76
CA ASN A 464 27.33 7.52 17.27
C ASN A 464 26.07 6.97 17.94
N LEU A 465 25.49 5.95 17.32
CA LEU A 465 24.39 5.18 17.90
C LEU A 465 24.98 4.00 18.67
N ARG A 466 24.78 4.00 19.99
CA ARG A 466 25.17 2.93 20.90
C ARG A 466 23.92 2.22 21.42
N CYS A 467 23.95 0.90 21.41
CA CYS A 467 22.88 0.05 21.93
C CYS A 467 23.48 -0.99 22.89
N GLY A 468 22.79 -1.29 23.99
CA GLY A 468 23.21 -2.31 24.97
C GLY A 468 24.28 -1.85 25.96
N ASP A 469 24.71 -0.59 25.88
CA ASP A 469 25.77 -0.04 26.72
C ASP A 469 25.20 0.68 27.95
N THR A 470 25.36 0.08 29.13
CA THR A 470 24.87 0.64 30.40
C THR A 470 25.76 1.73 30.98
N GLU A 471 27.03 1.81 30.56
CA GLU A 471 28.00 2.81 31.03
C GLU A 471 28.75 3.42 29.83
N PRO A 472 28.03 4.10 28.91
CA PRO A 472 28.63 4.59 27.68
C PRO A 472 29.65 5.68 27.97
N THR A 473 30.87 5.48 27.49
CA THR A 473 31.82 6.59 27.37
C THR A 473 31.44 7.44 26.17
N THR A 474 31.25 8.75 26.39
CA THR A 474 30.99 9.71 25.31
C THR A 474 32.14 9.68 24.31
N PRO A 475 31.89 9.31 23.04
CA PRO A 475 32.96 9.18 22.06
C PRO A 475 33.45 10.57 21.63
N ASP A 476 34.77 10.78 21.58
CA ASP A 476 35.36 12.02 21.08
C ASP A 476 35.09 12.17 19.56
N PRO A 477 34.38 13.23 19.13
CA PRO A 477 34.17 13.50 17.71
C PRO A 477 35.47 13.81 16.97
N ALA A 478 36.44 14.48 17.60
CA ALA A 478 37.73 14.81 16.98
C ALA A 478 38.56 13.54 16.74
N GLY A 479 38.40 12.52 17.58
CA GLY A 479 39.00 11.20 17.43
C GLY A 479 38.35 10.28 16.39
N GLU A 480 37.21 10.65 15.78
CA GLU A 480 36.51 9.81 14.78
C GLU A 480 37.44 9.37 13.64
N LEU A 481 38.23 10.29 13.09
CA LEU A 481 39.06 9.99 11.93
C LEU A 481 40.09 8.89 12.24
N ALA A 482 40.65 8.89 13.46
CA ALA A 482 41.57 7.86 13.92
C ALA A 482 40.86 6.52 14.14
N ARG A 483 39.66 6.52 14.73
CA ARG A 483 38.83 5.31 14.92
C ARG A 483 38.45 4.68 13.59
N ARG A 484 37.94 5.47 12.64
CA ARG A 484 37.63 4.99 11.27
C ARG A 484 38.85 4.46 10.54
N ALA A 485 40.01 5.10 10.70
CA ALA A 485 41.27 4.61 10.13
C ALA A 485 41.70 3.25 10.72
N ALA A 486 41.49 3.03 12.02
CA ALA A 486 41.75 1.75 12.67
C ALA A 486 40.84 0.63 12.12
N VAL A 487 39.53 0.89 11.97
CA VAL A 487 38.58 -0.04 11.34
C VAL A 487 38.99 -0.38 9.90
N ALA A 488 39.37 0.63 9.14
CA ALA A 488 39.86 0.44 7.77
C ALA A 488 41.16 -0.38 7.74
N HIS A 489 42.09 -0.12 8.67
CA HIS A 489 43.35 -0.83 8.77
C HIS A 489 43.14 -2.32 9.04
N GLN A 490 42.31 -2.68 10.01
CA GLN A 490 42.01 -4.08 10.35
C GLN A 490 41.42 -4.84 9.16
N SER A 491 40.47 -4.22 8.44
CA SER A 491 39.88 -4.81 7.23
C SER A 491 40.92 -5.05 6.14
N ARG A 492 41.76 -4.05 5.87
CA ARG A 492 42.82 -4.12 4.85
C ARG A 492 43.91 -5.12 5.21
N GLN A 493 44.28 -5.20 6.49
CA GLN A 493 45.26 -6.16 6.98
C GLN A 493 44.76 -7.60 6.78
N TRP A 494 43.48 -7.87 7.09
CA TRP A 494 42.88 -9.18 6.84
C TRP A 494 42.85 -9.52 5.35
N VAL A 495 42.45 -8.57 4.49
CA VAL A 495 42.43 -8.75 3.04
C VAL A 495 43.81 -9.07 2.47
N ARG A 496 44.87 -8.43 2.97
CA ARG A 496 46.26 -8.71 2.55
C ARG A 496 46.69 -10.14 2.84
N GLY A 497 46.07 -10.78 3.83
CA GLY A 497 46.31 -12.19 4.13
C GLY A 497 45.64 -13.15 3.14
N LEU A 498 44.73 -12.71 2.27
CA LEU A 498 43.97 -13.60 1.40
C LEU A 498 44.76 -14.03 0.15
N GLU A 499 44.77 -15.33 -0.14
CA GLU A 499 45.14 -15.86 -1.45
C GLU A 499 43.93 -15.77 -2.40
N LEU A 500 43.92 -14.74 -3.25
CA LEU A 500 42.84 -14.51 -4.22
C LEU A 500 43.13 -15.24 -5.55
N PRO A 501 42.10 -15.75 -6.25
CA PRO A 501 42.27 -16.32 -7.57
C PRO A 501 42.50 -15.24 -8.63
N ASP A 502 43.12 -15.62 -9.75
CA ASP A 502 43.37 -14.71 -10.89
C ASP A 502 42.08 -14.23 -11.57
N MET A 503 41.02 -15.03 -11.49
CA MET A 503 39.72 -14.72 -12.08
C MET A 503 38.90 -13.83 -11.12
N LYS A 504 38.61 -12.60 -11.55
CA LYS A 504 37.78 -11.62 -10.81
C LYS A 504 38.24 -11.38 -9.35
N PRO A 505 39.53 -11.07 -9.10
CA PRO A 505 40.07 -10.95 -7.75
C PRO A 505 39.37 -9.87 -6.91
N SER A 506 38.90 -8.78 -7.53
CA SER A 506 38.16 -7.71 -6.84
C SER A 506 36.80 -8.18 -6.31
N LEU A 507 36.04 -8.93 -7.10
CA LEU A 507 34.75 -9.47 -6.70
C LEU A 507 34.90 -10.55 -5.62
N VAL A 508 35.88 -11.45 -5.77
CA VAL A 508 36.16 -12.48 -4.75
C VAL A 508 36.58 -11.83 -3.44
N ARG A 509 37.43 -10.81 -3.47
CA ARG A 509 37.81 -10.05 -2.28
C ARG A 509 36.62 -9.37 -1.60
N ARG A 510 35.73 -8.74 -2.38
CA ARG A 510 34.52 -8.10 -1.83
C ARG A 510 33.61 -9.14 -1.17
N SER A 511 33.39 -10.26 -1.85
CA SER A 511 32.60 -11.38 -1.33
C SER A 511 33.22 -11.96 -0.05
N ALA A 512 34.54 -12.13 0.01
CA ALA A 512 35.24 -12.63 1.19
C ALA A 512 35.06 -11.70 2.41
N LEU A 513 35.15 -10.37 2.22
CA LEU A 513 34.89 -9.42 3.29
C LEU A 513 33.42 -9.46 3.78
N VAL A 514 32.46 -9.60 2.86
CA VAL A 514 31.03 -9.75 3.23
C VAL A 514 30.82 -11.03 4.03
N LEU A 515 31.37 -12.16 3.58
CA LEU A 515 31.31 -13.42 4.30
C LEU A 515 31.96 -13.33 5.68
N LYS A 516 33.12 -12.68 5.80
CA LYS A 516 33.76 -12.42 7.09
C LYS A 516 32.83 -11.65 8.02
N ALA A 517 32.20 -10.59 7.53
CA ALA A 517 31.31 -9.74 8.33
C ALA A 517 30.04 -10.46 8.81
N LEU A 518 29.63 -11.54 8.12
CA LEU A 518 28.47 -12.38 8.49
C LEU A 518 28.83 -13.53 9.45
N VAL A 519 30.12 -13.80 9.67
CA VAL A 519 30.54 -14.83 10.63
C VAL A 519 30.55 -14.22 12.02
N HIS A 520 29.68 -14.72 12.89
CA HIS A 520 29.60 -14.27 14.27
C HIS A 520 30.88 -14.63 15.02
N GLU A 521 31.72 -13.64 15.35
CA GLU A 521 33.04 -13.87 15.94
C GLU A 521 33.02 -14.62 17.31
N PRO A 522 32.03 -14.41 18.20
CA PRO A 522 31.96 -15.12 19.49
C PRO A 522 31.66 -16.63 19.43
N THR A 523 30.89 -17.09 18.44
CA THR A 523 30.48 -18.53 18.33
C THR A 523 31.05 -19.24 17.10
N GLY A 524 31.66 -18.49 16.18
CA GLY A 524 32.30 -19.05 15.00
C GLY A 524 33.55 -19.86 15.37
N PRO A 525 33.88 -20.95 14.64
CA PRO A 525 35.18 -21.58 14.77
C PRO A 525 36.24 -20.61 14.22
N SER A 526 36.81 -19.76 15.09
CA SER A 526 37.90 -18.82 14.79
C SER A 526 39.14 -19.52 14.18
N SER A 527 39.19 -20.85 14.22
CA SER A 527 40.25 -21.68 13.65
C SER A 527 40.08 -22.07 12.17
N ARG A 528 38.93 -21.85 11.51
CA ARG A 528 38.73 -22.27 10.10
C ARG A 528 38.76 -21.15 9.04
N LEU A 529 38.70 -19.88 9.45
CA LEU A 529 38.83 -18.71 8.57
C LEU A 529 40.15 -17.95 8.74
N GLN A 530 41.19 -18.64 9.23
CA GLN A 530 42.56 -18.24 8.92
C GLN A 530 42.74 -18.24 7.39
N PRO A 531 43.57 -17.34 6.82
CA PRO A 531 43.75 -17.25 5.37
C PRO A 531 44.11 -18.61 4.78
N ARG A 532 43.11 -19.28 4.20
CA ARG A 532 43.26 -20.54 3.48
C ARG A 532 42.59 -20.38 2.13
N ARG A 533 43.30 -20.86 1.11
CA ARG A 533 42.97 -20.81 -0.33
C ARG A 533 41.47 -20.77 -0.63
N CYS A 534 41.00 -19.70 -1.26
CA CYS A 534 39.76 -19.72 -2.01
C CYS A 534 39.96 -20.57 -3.29
N ARG A 535 39.75 -21.89 -3.21
CA ARG A 535 39.80 -22.77 -4.39
C ARG A 535 38.52 -22.65 -5.22
N LYS A 536 38.68 -22.69 -6.55
CA LYS A 536 37.60 -22.82 -7.54
C LYS A 536 36.75 -24.06 -7.23
N GLY A 537 35.43 -23.88 -7.12
CA GLY A 537 34.48 -24.99 -7.16
C GLY A 537 34.51 -25.65 -8.54
N SER A 538 34.93 -26.92 -8.59
CA SER A 538 34.73 -27.79 -9.73
C SER A 538 33.28 -28.26 -9.72
N ALA A 539 32.51 -27.89 -10.75
CA ALA A 539 31.24 -28.55 -11.02
C ALA A 539 31.52 -30.02 -11.37
N ALA A 540 31.03 -30.95 -10.55
CA ALA A 540 30.95 -32.37 -10.89
C ALA A 540 29.46 -32.74 -11.02
N PRO A 541 29.06 -33.54 -12.03
CA PRO A 541 27.67 -33.80 -12.32
C PRO A 541 27.06 -34.78 -11.30
N ALA A 542 25.83 -34.50 -10.89
CA ALA A 542 25.02 -35.41 -10.09
C ALA A 542 24.74 -36.69 -10.88
N THR A 543 25.36 -37.79 -10.50
CA THR A 543 24.92 -39.13 -10.88
C THR A 543 23.89 -39.59 -9.85
N GLY A 544 22.69 -39.86 -10.33
CA GLY A 544 21.56 -40.30 -9.52
C GLY A 544 21.86 -41.63 -8.82
N THR A 545 21.56 -41.69 -7.52
CA THR A 545 21.48 -42.95 -6.80
C THR A 545 20.02 -43.17 -6.46
N THR A 546 19.43 -44.12 -7.16
CA THR A 546 18.12 -44.72 -6.90
C THR A 546 18.06 -45.30 -5.51
N ALA A 547 16.99 -44.97 -4.78
CA ALA A 547 16.63 -45.61 -3.52
C ALA A 547 16.16 -47.06 -3.76
N THR A 548 16.70 -47.99 -2.98
CA THR A 548 16.09 -49.31 -2.74
C THR A 548 15.91 -49.50 -1.25
N ALA A 549 14.65 -49.66 -0.85
CA ALA A 549 14.22 -50.15 0.44
C ALA A 549 14.52 -51.65 0.58
N GLY A 550 14.74 -52.15 1.81
CA GLY A 550 14.65 -53.60 2.04
C GLY A 550 15.36 -54.16 3.27
N SER A 551 14.57 -54.37 4.31
CA SER A 551 14.63 -55.45 5.32
C SER A 551 15.55 -55.33 6.54
N ALA A 552 14.88 -55.57 7.66
CA ALA A 552 15.38 -55.79 9.00
C ALA A 552 16.05 -57.16 9.15
N THR A 553 16.96 -57.26 10.11
CA THR A 553 16.97 -58.30 11.16
C THR A 553 18.01 -57.93 12.23
N ALA A 554 17.58 -57.94 13.49
CA ALA A 554 18.42 -58.01 14.69
C ALA A 554 18.94 -59.46 14.88
N PRO A 555 19.84 -59.76 15.83
CA PRO A 555 19.81 -59.35 17.23
C PRO A 555 20.82 -58.27 17.62
#